data_AF-A0A4Y9RRY8-F1
#
_entry.id   AF-A0A4Y9RRY8-F1
#
_cell.length_a   1.000
_cell.length_b   1.000
_cell.length_c   1.000
_cell.angle_alpha   90.00
_cell.angle_beta   90.00
_cell.angle_gamma   90.00
#
_symmetry.space_group_name_H-M   'P 1'
#
loop_
_entity.id
_entity.type
_entity.pdbx_description
1 polymer ?
#
loop_
_entity_poly.entity_id
_entity_poly.type
_entity_poly.pdbx_seq_one_letter_code
_entity_poly.pdbx_strand_id
1 'polypeptide(L)'
;MASQPSNLVELARLRERGCMPANRTVWIGVDRAPAKRGPSICIQSRALPDVADLWPVVGLDTIVLFDGFLTPYQVLWRLCGALLQARPNSLLLVDRDYKRTAILKRGYRG
;
A
#
# COMPACT_ATOMS: atom_id res chain seq x y z
N MET A 1 -10.93 -7.28 -19.63
CA MET A 1 -11.01 -6.61 -18.32
C MET A 1 -9.95 -7.21 -17.41
N ALA A 2 -8.79 -6.56 -17.26
CA ALA A 2 -7.80 -6.75 -16.19
C ALA A 2 -6.56 -5.91 -16.57
N SER A 3 -6.30 -4.81 -15.88
CA SER A 3 -4.97 -4.18 -15.94
C SER A 3 -4.73 -3.30 -14.70
N GLN A 4 -4.70 -3.94 -13.54
CA GLN A 4 -3.82 -3.46 -12.48
C GLN A 4 -2.75 -4.50 -12.13
N PRO A 5 -1.68 -4.55 -12.94
CA PRO A 5 -0.45 -5.18 -12.47
C PRO A 5 0.81 -4.30 -12.60
N SER A 6 0.82 -3.15 -13.30
CA SER A 6 2.09 -2.51 -13.68
C SER A 6 3.00 -2.14 -12.50
N ASN A 7 2.47 -1.46 -11.47
CA ASN A 7 3.31 -0.87 -10.43
C ASN A 7 3.71 -1.87 -9.33
N LEU A 8 2.84 -2.84 -9.00
CA LEU A 8 3.20 -3.94 -8.08
C LEU A 8 4.17 -4.91 -8.76
N VAL A 9 3.98 -5.21 -10.06
CA VAL A 9 4.93 -6.00 -10.85
C VAL A 9 6.27 -5.29 -10.98
N GLU A 10 6.28 -3.97 -11.13
CA GLU A 10 7.53 -3.21 -11.14
C GLU A 10 8.25 -3.28 -9.78
N LEU A 11 7.53 -3.16 -8.67
CA LEU A 11 8.12 -3.34 -7.33
C LEU A 11 8.64 -4.78 -7.13
N ALA A 12 7.93 -5.79 -7.64
CA ALA A 12 8.36 -7.18 -7.65
C ALA A 12 9.67 -7.36 -8.43
N ARG A 13 9.75 -6.82 -9.65
CA ARG A 13 10.95 -6.87 -10.49
C ARG A 13 12.14 -6.16 -9.85
N LEU A 14 11.92 -5.01 -9.23
CA LEU A 14 12.95 -4.29 -8.48
C LEU A 14 13.48 -5.14 -7.32
N ARG A 15 12.59 -5.88 -6.65
CA ARG A 15 12.95 -6.81 -5.58
C ARG A 15 13.79 -7.98 -6.05
N GLU A 16 13.37 -8.63 -7.13
CA GLU A 16 14.10 -9.76 -7.71
C GLU A 16 15.52 -9.38 -8.14
N ARG A 17 15.72 -8.13 -8.55
CA ARG A 17 17.03 -7.58 -8.94
C ARG A 17 17.86 -7.08 -7.74
N GLY A 18 17.36 -7.21 -6.52
CA GLY A 18 18.01 -6.67 -5.31
C GLY A 18 18.00 -5.14 -5.22
N CYS A 19 17.25 -4.47 -6.09
CA CYS A 19 17.20 -3.01 -6.18
C CYS A 19 16.01 -2.47 -5.37
N MET A 20 16.12 -2.52 -4.03
CA MET A 20 15.12 -1.91 -3.16
C MET A 20 15.23 -0.38 -3.14
N PRO A 21 14.12 0.34 -2.86
CA PRO A 21 14.16 1.78 -2.67
C PRO A 21 15.13 2.11 -1.52
N ALA A 22 16.01 3.11 -1.70
CA ALA A 22 17.03 3.45 -0.70
C ALA A 22 16.44 3.75 0.69
N ASN A 23 15.27 4.40 0.72
CA ASN A 23 14.56 4.73 1.96
C ASN A 23 13.61 3.61 2.44
N ARG A 24 13.62 2.45 1.76
CA ARG A 24 12.75 1.28 2.01
C ARG A 24 11.27 1.61 2.15
N THR A 25 10.84 2.76 1.62
CA THR A 25 9.48 3.27 1.75
C THR A 25 8.75 3.09 0.43
N VAL A 26 7.50 2.63 0.50
CA VAL A 26 6.58 2.58 -0.64
C VAL A 26 5.31 3.37 -0.32
N TRP A 27 4.89 4.19 -1.28
CA TRP A 27 3.65 4.94 -1.18
C TRP A 27 2.56 4.21 -1.97
N ILE A 28 1.45 3.90 -1.31
CA ILE A 28 0.27 3.29 -1.92
C ILE A 28 -0.84 4.34 -1.90
N GLY A 29 -1.46 4.61 -3.03
CA GLY A 29 -2.64 5.46 -3.12
C GLY A 29 -3.85 4.65 -3.55
N VAL A 30 -4.99 4.87 -2.88
CA VAL A 30 -6.28 4.27 -3.26
C VAL A 30 -6.95 5.16 -4.30
N ASP A 31 -7.27 4.59 -5.46
CA ASP A 31 -7.87 5.22 -6.65
C ASP A 31 -7.10 6.42 -7.26
N ARG A 32 -6.02 6.87 -6.62
CA ARG A 32 -5.15 7.96 -7.11
C ARG A 32 -3.70 7.68 -6.75
N ALA A 33 -2.79 7.89 -7.69
CA ALA A 33 -1.35 7.76 -7.43
C ALA A 33 -0.85 8.85 -6.45
N PRO A 34 -0.01 8.50 -5.47
CA PRO A 34 0.69 9.47 -4.62
C PRO A 34 1.61 10.40 -5.44
N ALA A 35 1.54 11.72 -5.18
CA ALA A 35 2.45 12.70 -5.80
C ALA A 35 3.76 12.82 -4.99
N LYS A 36 4.56 11.75 -4.96
CA LYS A 36 5.83 11.70 -4.20
C LYS A 36 6.99 11.26 -5.08
N ARG A 37 8.19 11.76 -4.78
CA ARG A 37 9.45 11.28 -5.36
C ARG A 37 9.79 9.94 -4.68
N GLY A 38 9.53 8.84 -5.37
CA GLY A 38 9.78 7.48 -4.88
C GLY A 38 8.79 6.46 -5.46
N PRO A 39 8.96 5.16 -5.16
CA PRO A 39 8.09 4.11 -5.65
C PRO A 39 6.67 4.35 -5.15
N SER A 40 5.76 4.57 -6.10
CA SER A 40 4.37 4.91 -5.85
C SER A 40 3.45 3.94 -6.58
N ILE A 41 2.54 3.33 -5.85
CA ILE A 41 1.62 2.32 -6.32
C ILE A 41 0.21 2.90 -6.24
N CYS A 42 -0.54 2.83 -7.34
CA CYS A 42 -1.96 3.13 -7.34
C CYS A 42 -2.73 1.81 -7.27
N ILE A 43 -3.58 1.63 -6.25
CA ILE A 43 -4.49 0.50 -6.13
C ILE A 43 -5.91 1.00 -6.38
N GLN A 44 -6.66 0.29 -7.20
CA GLN A 44 -8.04 0.62 -7.51
C GLN A 44 -8.95 -0.09 -6.51
N SER A 45 -9.87 0.64 -5.90
CA SER A 45 -10.82 0.10 -4.92
C SER A 45 -11.70 -1.03 -5.47
N ARG A 46 -11.98 -1.00 -6.77
CA ARG A 46 -12.72 -2.05 -7.51
C ARG A 46 -11.93 -3.33 -7.79
N ALA A 47 -10.61 -3.31 -7.61
CA ALA A 47 -9.71 -4.42 -7.95
C ALA A 47 -8.57 -4.48 -6.92
N LEU A 48 -8.93 -4.74 -5.66
CA LEU A 48 -7.97 -4.82 -4.57
C LEU A 48 -7.03 -6.03 -4.76
N PRO A 49 -5.71 -5.86 -4.59
CA PRO A 49 -4.77 -6.97 -4.64
C PRO A 49 -5.02 -7.93 -3.48
N ASP A 50 -4.64 -9.18 -3.69
CA ASP A 50 -4.63 -10.17 -2.62
C ASP A 50 -3.30 -10.14 -1.84
N VAL A 51 -3.14 -11.04 -0.88
CA VAL A 51 -1.91 -11.13 -0.08
C VAL A 51 -0.71 -11.56 -0.93
N ALA A 52 -0.94 -12.41 -1.94
CA ALA A 52 0.12 -12.91 -2.81
C ALA A 52 0.67 -11.77 -3.65
N ASP A 53 -0.17 -10.93 -4.24
CA ASP A 53 0.21 -9.73 -5.01
C ASP A 53 1.05 -8.72 -4.22
N LEU A 54 0.87 -8.69 -2.90
CA LEU A 54 1.52 -7.73 -2.00
C LEU A 54 2.87 -8.23 -1.45
N TRP A 55 3.35 -9.42 -1.82
CA TRP A 55 4.68 -9.90 -1.42
C TRP A 55 5.84 -8.91 -1.62
N PRO A 56 5.85 -8.01 -2.62
CA PRO A 56 6.95 -7.07 -2.81
C PRO A 56 7.09 -6.06 -1.66
N VAL A 57 6.03 -5.84 -0.87
CA VAL A 57 6.02 -4.89 0.25
C VAL A 57 6.65 -5.43 1.55
N VAL A 58 7.02 -6.72 1.59
CA VAL A 58 7.58 -7.38 2.77
C VAL A 58 8.81 -6.62 3.28
N GLY A 59 8.79 -6.20 4.55
CA GLY A 59 9.92 -5.49 5.17
C GLY A 59 10.19 -4.07 4.62
N LEU A 60 9.20 -3.47 3.93
CA LEU A 60 9.18 -2.05 3.55
C LEU A 60 8.32 -1.24 4.53
N ASP A 61 8.60 0.06 4.63
CA ASP A 61 7.72 1.02 5.26
C ASP A 61 6.63 1.42 4.27
N THR A 62 5.39 1.02 4.55
CA THR A 62 4.27 1.20 3.64
C THR A 62 3.39 2.35 4.11
N ILE A 63 3.18 3.33 3.24
CA ILE A 63 2.31 4.48 3.51
C ILE A 63 1.11 4.42 2.57
N VAL A 64 -0.10 4.24 3.11
CA VAL A 64 -1.35 4.24 2.35
C VAL A 64 -2.00 5.62 2.43
N LEU A 65 -2.20 6.25 1.28
CA LEU A 65 -2.91 7.50 1.09
C LEU A 65 -4.30 7.21 0.53
N PHE A 66 -5.33 7.80 1.12
CA PHE A 66 -6.70 7.67 0.66
C PHE A 66 -7.50 8.95 0.92
N ASP A 67 -8.61 9.11 0.20
CA ASP A 67 -9.59 10.17 0.42
C ASP A 67 -10.72 9.59 1.27
N GLY A 68 -10.84 10.01 2.53
CA GLY A 68 -11.83 9.49 3.47
C GLY A 68 -13.29 9.67 3.01
N PHE A 69 -13.60 10.70 2.21
CA PHE A 69 -14.95 10.87 1.64
C PHE A 69 -15.26 9.87 0.51
N LEU A 70 -14.23 9.43 -0.22
CA LEU A 70 -14.40 8.62 -1.42
C LEU A 70 -14.12 7.14 -1.18
N THR A 71 -13.33 6.81 -0.16
CA THR A 71 -12.84 5.46 0.05
C THR A 71 -13.75 4.72 1.04
N PRO A 72 -14.49 3.69 0.61
CA PRO A 72 -15.34 2.92 1.52
C PRO A 72 -14.51 2.24 2.60
N TYR A 73 -15.04 2.20 3.84
CA TYR A 73 -14.36 1.53 4.95
C TYR A 73 -13.97 0.08 4.65
N GLN A 74 -14.84 -0.67 3.96
CA GLN A 74 -14.57 -2.06 3.59
C GLN A 74 -13.34 -2.19 2.67
N VAL A 75 -13.11 -1.22 1.78
CA VAL A 75 -11.94 -1.19 0.89
C VAL A 75 -10.66 -1.01 1.71
N LEU A 76 -10.67 -0.05 2.64
CA LEU A 76 -9.55 0.18 3.55
C LEU A 76 -9.29 -1.02 4.45
N TRP A 77 -10.34 -1.60 5.04
CA TRP A 77 -10.22 -2.75 5.93
C TRP A 77 -9.59 -3.95 5.21
N ARG A 78 -10.07 -4.28 4.00
CA ARG A 78 -9.51 -5.37 3.18
C ARG A 78 -8.05 -5.11 2.79
N LEU A 79 -7.75 -3.92 2.28
CA LEU A 79 -6.39 -3.55 1.87
C LEU A 79 -5.42 -3.58 3.06
N CYS A 80 -5.80 -2.99 4.19
CA CYS A 80 -4.97 -2.99 5.40
C CYS A 80 -4.77 -4.41 5.93
N GLY A 81 -5.81 -5.25 5.93
CA GLY A 81 -5.72 -6.65 6.32
C GLY A 81 -4.75 -7.44 5.44
N ALA A 82 -4.79 -7.24 4.12
CA ALA A 82 -3.87 -7.90 3.20
C ALA A 82 -2.43 -7.39 3.37
N LEU A 83 -2.25 -6.07 3.53
CA LEU A 83 -0.93 -5.46 3.79
C LEU A 83 -0.32 -5.96 5.10
N LEU A 84 -1.08 -6.01 6.20
CA LEU A 84 -0.58 -6.54 7.48
C LEU A 84 -0.12 -8.00 7.37
N GLN A 85 -0.83 -8.81 6.59
CA GLN A 85 -0.44 -10.19 6.30
C GLN A 85 0.82 -10.28 5.44
N ALA A 86 1.00 -9.37 4.48
CA ALA A 86 2.21 -9.23 3.67
C ALA A 86 3.44 -8.75 4.46
N ARG A 87 3.31 -8.46 5.76
CA ARG A 87 4.42 -8.20 6.69
C ARG A 87 5.34 -7.02 6.29
N PRO A 88 4.81 -5.82 6.04
CA PRO A 88 5.64 -4.61 5.96
C PRO A 88 6.33 -4.36 7.30
N ASN A 89 7.41 -3.58 7.27
CA ASN A 89 8.10 -3.11 8.47
C ASN A 89 7.20 -2.17 9.29
N SER A 90 6.53 -1.24 8.60
CA SER A 90 5.50 -0.37 9.17
C SER A 90 4.36 -0.16 8.18
N LEU A 91 3.16 0.13 8.70
CA LEU A 91 1.99 0.49 7.90
C LEU A 91 1.39 1.78 8.44
N LEU A 92 1.55 2.88 7.69
CA LEU A 92 0.98 4.19 8.00
C LEU A 92 -0.21 4.45 7.07
N LEU A 93 -1.34 4.83 7.64
CA LEU A 93 -2.54 5.27 6.93
C LEU A 93 -2.63 6.79 7.01
N VAL A 94 -2.91 7.44 5.88
CA VAL A 94 -3.03 8.89 5.77
C VAL A 94 -4.32 9.22 5.02
N ASP A 95 -5.25 9.81 5.76
CA ASP A 95 -6.50 10.35 5.23
C ASP A 95 -6.26 11.80 4.78
N ARG A 96 -6.39 12.07 3.48
CA ARG A 96 -6.14 13.40 2.91
C ARG A 96 -7.25 14.39 3.20
N ASP A 97 -8.48 13.91 3.34
CA ASP A 97 -9.65 14.76 3.53
C ASP A 97 -9.73 15.23 4.98
N TYR A 98 -9.57 14.29 5.90
CA TYR A 98 -9.66 14.57 7.33
C TYR A 98 -8.32 14.95 7.96
N LYS A 99 -7.21 14.94 7.19
CA LYS A 99 -5.83 15.19 7.66
C LYS A 99 -5.46 14.32 8.86
N ARG A 100 -5.94 13.07 8.87
CA ARG A 100 -5.70 12.10 9.95
C ARG A 100 -4.64 11.11 9.54
N THR A 101 -3.85 10.67 10.52
CA THR A 101 -2.86 9.61 10.32
C THR A 101 -3.01 8.52 11.37
N ALA A 102 -2.90 7.27 10.96
CA ALA A 102 -2.92 6.12 11.86
C ALA A 102 -1.76 5.19 11.55
N ILE A 103 -1.03 4.74 12.56
CA ILE A 103 0.06 3.78 12.40
C ILE A 103 -0.42 2.42 12.88
N LEU A 104 -0.42 1.44 11.99
CA LEU A 104 -0.69 0.05 12.29
C LEU A 104 0.63 -0.68 12.49
N LYS A 105 0.98 -0.95 13.76
CA LYS A 105 2.11 -1.80 14.12
C LYS A 105 1.66 -3.25 14.20
N ARG A 106 2.52 -4.18 13.75
CA ARG A 106 2.29 -5.62 13.99
C ARG A 106 2.29 -5.85 15.50
N GLY A 107 1.14 -6.22 16.07
CA GLY A 107 0.99 -6.45 17.51
C GLY A 107 -0.26 -5.85 18.16
N TYR A 108 -1.09 -5.08 17.45
CA TYR A 108 -2.38 -4.65 17.99
C TYR A 108 -3.34 -5.84 18.05
N ARG A 109 -3.33 -6.55 19.20
CA ARG A 109 -4.44 -7.40 19.63
C ARG A 109 -5.51 -6.46 20.17
N GLY A 110 -6.42 -6.04 19.31
CA GLY A 110 -7.71 -5.49 19.72
C GLY A 110 -8.66 -6.63 20.06
#